data_AF-A0A847G806-F1
#
_entry.id   AF-A0A847G806-F1
#
_cell.length_a   1.000
_cell.length_b   1.000
_cell.length_c   1.000
_cell.angle_alpha   90.00
_cell.angle_beta   90.00
_cell.angle_gamma   90.00
#
_symmetry.space_group_name_H-M   'P 1'
#
loop_
_entity.id
_entity.type
_entity.pdbx_description
1 polymer ?
#
loop_
_entity_poly.entity_id
_entity_poly.type
_entity_poly.pdbx_seq_one_letter_code
_entity_poly.pdbx_strand_id
1 'polypeptide(L)'
;MGRTKTEMVRCRSLFLGLACFALAASADFPAGLPLTDGFEHGIAAPWWGLGGDAGARNRILNTGAGAGSWHLVMDSATDTAHVRNEATLRVNLEHCGGVTLSFLARSFGGAAHALPSWSPYTGSPDWDGIAASPDGVTWYPVRPLAPGNGLTESHTRVTVDLDAALATWNVAYTADFRIRFVHYDRGPADGTTVRAGLGLDDLRIAGRAGGAHDFGDAPDPAFPTLLEHDGARHARSDGPFLGTRCDYEADGLPGWAATGDDLRGEGDEGGVTLEGPPVAGGIMTLRAAASSPCLLDAWVDFGQNGAWTDAGDRIFTAHPLAAGENVLSVAVPAGAVPGPLAYARFRVSSAGGLDFFGPAPDGEVEDYRFAVTPGAPVMTPEPLYTLDSENTVAWSAVPGAALYRAVCARDADFTDIVAAGA
;
A
#
# COMPACT_ATOMS: atom_id res chain seq x y z
N MET A 1 26.24 -55.13 -12.90
CA MET A 1 27.08 -55.09 -11.68
C MET A 1 27.51 -53.65 -11.44
N GLY A 2 26.60 -52.81 -10.94
CA GLY A 2 26.85 -51.39 -10.66
C GLY A 2 26.74 -51.17 -9.16
N ARG A 3 27.85 -50.83 -8.50
CA ARG A 3 27.89 -50.53 -7.07
C ARG A 3 27.69 -49.03 -6.87
N THR A 4 26.54 -48.63 -6.33
CA THR A 4 26.32 -47.29 -5.77
C THR A 4 26.95 -47.21 -4.38
N LYS A 5 27.81 -46.22 -4.15
CA LYS A 5 28.39 -45.87 -2.85
C LYS A 5 27.38 -45.00 -2.09
N THR A 6 26.97 -45.45 -0.91
CA THR A 6 26.22 -44.64 0.06
C THR A 6 27.19 -44.14 1.12
N GLU A 7 27.42 -42.82 1.19
CA GLU A 7 28.19 -42.22 2.28
C GLU A 7 27.27 -41.92 3.47
N MET A 8 27.67 -42.43 4.63
CA MET A 8 26.93 -42.35 5.89
C MET A 8 27.61 -41.28 6.76
N VAL A 9 27.05 -40.07 6.79
CA VAL A 9 27.55 -38.98 7.66
C VAL A 9 27.06 -39.22 9.08
N ARG A 10 27.98 -39.61 9.98
CA ARG A 10 27.71 -39.73 11.41
C ARG A 10 27.74 -38.34 12.06
N CYS A 11 26.56 -37.79 12.35
CA CYS A 11 26.44 -36.61 13.20
C CYS A 11 26.57 -37.04 14.68
N ARG A 12 27.63 -36.61 15.37
CA ARG A 12 27.83 -36.85 16.81
C ARG A 12 27.01 -35.83 17.60
N SER A 13 25.97 -36.30 18.29
CA SER A 13 25.24 -35.52 19.28
C SER A 13 26.14 -35.23 20.49
N LEU A 14 26.52 -33.97 20.68
CA LEU A 14 27.18 -33.50 21.90
C LEU A 14 26.09 -32.89 22.80
N PHE A 15 25.67 -33.65 23.82
CA PHE A 15 24.89 -33.12 24.94
C PHE A 15 25.82 -32.23 25.78
N LEU A 16 25.64 -30.91 25.71
CA LEU A 16 26.25 -29.98 26.65
C LEU A 16 25.14 -29.32 27.47
N GLY A 17 25.30 -29.39 28.80
CA GLY A 17 24.29 -29.04 29.79
C GLY A 17 23.80 -27.60 29.69
N LEU A 18 22.50 -27.45 29.90
CA LEU A 18 21.77 -26.20 29.93
C LEU A 18 22.15 -25.41 31.20
N ALA A 19 23.16 -24.54 31.08
CA ALA A 19 23.31 -23.42 32.01
C ALA A 19 22.38 -22.30 31.52
N CYS A 20 21.33 -22.03 32.29
CA CYS A 20 20.36 -20.98 32.04
C CYS A 20 21.05 -19.61 32.21
N PHE A 21 21.63 -19.09 31.14
CA PHE A 21 21.87 -17.67 30.99
C PHE A 21 20.60 -17.08 30.38
N ALA A 22 19.96 -16.16 31.11
CA ALA A 22 18.95 -15.28 30.53
C ALA A 22 19.67 -14.40 29.50
N LEU A 23 19.69 -14.85 28.24
CA LEU A 23 19.99 -13.98 27.12
C LEU A 23 18.80 -13.01 27.05
N ALA A 24 19.07 -11.72 27.25
CA ALA A 24 18.17 -10.70 26.75
C ALA A 24 18.00 -10.97 25.26
N ALA A 25 16.80 -11.34 24.83
CA ALA A 25 16.49 -11.48 23.42
C ALA A 25 16.62 -10.09 22.80
N SER A 26 17.74 -9.80 22.15
CA SER A 26 17.84 -8.65 21.27
C SER A 26 17.08 -8.98 20.00
N ALA A 27 16.20 -8.09 19.56
CA ALA A 27 15.56 -8.23 18.27
C ALA A 27 16.63 -8.27 17.15
N ASP A 28 16.60 -9.28 16.29
CA ASP A 28 17.67 -9.53 15.31
C ASP A 28 17.59 -8.56 14.12
N PHE A 29 16.38 -8.22 13.64
CA PHE A 29 16.16 -7.30 12.51
C PHE A 29 14.85 -6.50 12.66
N PRO A 30 14.77 -5.26 12.11
CA PRO A 30 13.51 -4.49 12.08
C PRO A 30 12.46 -5.15 11.17
N ALA A 31 11.20 -5.18 11.61
CA ALA A 31 10.08 -5.66 10.80
C ALA A 31 9.70 -4.68 9.68
N GLY A 32 9.21 -5.16 8.54
CA GLY A 32 8.62 -4.31 7.50
C GLY A 32 7.14 -3.99 7.73
N LEU A 33 6.57 -3.10 6.93
CA LEU A 33 5.14 -2.77 6.94
C LEU A 33 4.34 -3.48 5.83
N PRO A 34 3.03 -3.74 6.05
CA PRO A 34 2.34 -3.64 7.33
C PRO A 34 2.79 -4.75 8.29
N LEU A 35 2.87 -4.44 9.58
CA LEU A 35 3.18 -5.41 10.62
C LEU A 35 1.91 -5.78 11.38
N THR A 36 1.68 -7.07 11.60
CA THR A 36 0.70 -7.58 12.56
C THR A 36 1.35 -8.61 13.48
N ASP A 37 1.07 -8.53 14.77
CA ASP A 37 1.55 -9.49 15.77
C ASP A 37 0.50 -9.66 16.87
N GLY A 38 -0.20 -10.80 16.84
CA GLY A 38 -1.10 -11.24 17.90
C GLY A 38 -0.44 -12.20 18.88
N PHE A 39 0.88 -12.41 18.83
CA PHE A 39 1.61 -13.32 19.71
C PHE A 39 1.19 -14.80 19.66
N GLU A 40 0.37 -15.20 18.68
CA GLU A 40 -0.25 -16.54 18.55
C GLU A 40 0.74 -17.71 18.36
N HIS A 41 2.02 -17.40 18.13
CA HIS A 41 3.08 -18.39 18.10
C HIS A 41 3.57 -18.82 19.49
N GLY A 42 3.05 -18.20 20.56
CA GLY A 42 3.41 -18.50 21.95
C GLY A 42 4.81 -18.03 22.36
N ILE A 43 5.50 -17.34 21.46
CA ILE A 43 6.82 -16.72 21.66
C ILE A 43 6.84 -15.35 20.99
N ALA A 44 7.68 -14.44 21.49
CA ALA A 44 7.87 -13.14 20.87
C ALA A 44 8.60 -13.31 19.52
N ALA A 45 8.10 -12.62 18.50
CA ALA A 45 8.74 -12.63 17.18
C ALA A 45 10.12 -11.94 17.21
N PRO A 46 11.00 -12.19 16.22
CA PRO A 46 12.39 -11.73 16.23
C PRO A 46 12.59 -10.20 16.20
N TRP A 47 11.54 -9.43 15.93
CA TRP A 47 11.56 -7.97 15.96
C TRP A 47 11.26 -7.37 17.35
N TRP A 48 10.98 -8.20 18.36
CA TRP A 48 10.78 -7.79 19.74
C TRP A 48 12.04 -7.97 20.60
N GLY A 49 12.44 -6.90 21.28
CA GLY A 49 13.39 -6.93 22.39
C GLY A 49 12.66 -6.81 23.72
N LEU A 50 12.77 -7.83 24.58
CA LEU A 50 12.14 -7.85 25.90
C LEU A 50 13.20 -7.61 26.98
N GLY A 51 12.96 -6.62 27.85
CA GLY A 51 13.90 -6.18 28.89
C GLY A 51 13.21 -5.58 30.11
N GLY A 52 14.00 -5.01 31.01
CA GLY A 52 13.50 -4.46 32.27
C GLY A 52 14.48 -4.63 33.42
N ASP A 53 14.05 -4.25 34.61
CA ASP A 53 14.82 -4.43 35.84
C ASP A 53 14.85 -5.89 36.32
N ALA A 54 15.66 -6.17 37.33
CA ALA A 54 15.64 -7.47 38.00
C ALA A 54 14.25 -7.74 38.60
N GLY A 55 13.60 -8.82 38.16
CA GLY A 55 12.24 -9.17 38.57
C GLY A 55 11.15 -8.77 37.57
N ALA A 56 11.49 -8.06 36.49
CA ALA A 56 10.63 -7.87 35.34
C ALA A 56 10.27 -9.20 34.69
N ARG A 57 9.00 -9.35 34.29
CA ARG A 57 8.48 -10.54 33.62
C ARG A 57 7.70 -10.09 32.37
N ASN A 58 8.35 -10.24 31.22
CA ASN A 58 7.72 -10.08 29.91
C ASN A 58 7.46 -11.48 29.34
N ARG A 59 6.21 -11.92 29.35
CA ARG A 59 5.83 -13.31 29.06
C ARG A 59 4.74 -13.35 27.99
N ILE A 60 4.86 -14.27 27.04
CA ILE A 60 3.75 -14.61 26.15
C ILE A 60 2.91 -15.68 26.85
N LEU A 61 1.68 -15.36 27.20
CA LEU A 61 0.79 -16.22 27.99
C LEU A 61 -0.46 -16.58 27.19
N ASN A 62 -1.04 -17.75 27.49
CA ASN A 62 -2.27 -18.22 26.83
C ASN A 62 -3.52 -18.02 27.69
N THR A 63 -3.50 -17.06 28.61
CA THR A 63 -4.53 -16.88 29.64
C THR A 63 -5.14 -15.50 29.57
N GLY A 64 -6.34 -15.41 28.99
CA GLY A 64 -7.12 -14.17 28.98
C GLY A 64 -6.62 -13.14 27.97
N ALA A 65 -6.13 -13.60 26.82
CA ALA A 65 -5.85 -12.80 25.62
C ALA A 65 -7.11 -12.04 25.15
N GLY A 66 -6.91 -10.93 24.44
CA GLY A 66 -7.97 -10.08 23.93
C GLY A 66 -8.51 -10.57 22.58
N ALA A 67 -7.64 -11.17 21.78
CA ALA A 67 -7.93 -11.89 20.56
C ALA A 67 -7.12 -13.21 20.57
N GLY A 68 -7.55 -14.19 19.78
CA GLY A 68 -6.85 -15.47 19.69
C GLY A 68 -6.64 -16.15 21.05
N SER A 69 -5.48 -16.77 21.22
CA SER A 69 -5.13 -17.54 22.42
C SER A 69 -4.00 -16.93 23.23
N TRP A 70 -3.12 -16.14 22.62
CA TRP A 70 -1.88 -15.69 23.25
C TRP A 70 -1.77 -14.17 23.28
N HIS A 71 -1.08 -13.64 24.28
CA HIS A 71 -0.79 -12.21 24.37
C HIS A 71 0.52 -11.95 25.14
N LEU A 72 1.10 -10.77 24.97
CA LEU A 72 2.23 -10.33 25.79
C LEU A 72 1.73 -9.76 27.12
N VAL A 73 2.25 -10.29 28.22
CA VAL A 73 2.01 -9.79 29.58
C VAL A 73 3.31 -9.28 30.17
N MET A 74 3.31 -8.01 30.58
CA MET A 74 4.40 -7.33 31.25
C MET A 74 3.99 -7.14 32.72
N ASP A 75 4.65 -7.82 33.66
CA ASP A 75 4.32 -7.77 35.08
C ASP A 75 5.54 -7.98 36.00
N SER A 76 5.32 -8.13 37.30
CA SER A 76 6.38 -8.31 38.28
C SER A 76 6.43 -9.72 38.85
N ALA A 77 7.64 -10.24 39.08
CA ALA A 77 7.85 -11.44 39.89
C ALA A 77 7.64 -11.20 41.40
N THR A 78 7.51 -9.94 41.84
CA THR A 78 7.42 -9.55 43.25
C THR A 78 6.23 -8.61 43.49
N ASP A 79 5.71 -8.59 44.71
CA ASP A 79 4.68 -7.65 45.15
C ASP A 79 5.21 -6.58 46.13
N THR A 80 6.52 -6.58 46.40
CA THR A 80 7.16 -5.73 47.41
C THR A 80 7.94 -4.56 46.83
N ALA A 81 8.39 -4.65 45.57
CA ALA A 81 9.10 -3.59 44.87
C ALA A 81 8.49 -3.38 43.48
N HIS A 82 8.42 -2.12 43.06
CA HIS A 82 8.05 -1.79 41.69
C HIS A 82 9.21 -2.17 40.76
N VAL A 83 8.88 -2.75 39.62
CA VAL A 83 9.86 -3.17 38.61
C VAL A 83 9.45 -2.61 37.26
N ARG A 84 10.43 -2.17 36.48
CA ARG A 84 10.18 -1.71 35.11
C ARG A 84 10.28 -2.88 34.15
N ASN A 85 9.27 -3.00 33.31
CA ASN A 85 9.22 -3.88 32.14
C ASN A 85 9.34 -3.04 30.87
N GLU A 86 10.10 -3.51 29.90
CA GLU A 86 10.26 -2.85 28.60
C GLU A 86 10.09 -3.86 27.46
N ALA A 87 9.13 -3.62 26.57
CA ALA A 87 8.96 -4.36 25.34
C ALA A 87 9.22 -3.42 24.16
N THR A 88 10.34 -3.60 23.47
CA THR A 88 10.78 -2.74 22.37
C THR A 88 10.61 -3.45 21.04
N LEU A 89 9.74 -2.93 20.19
CA LEU A 89 9.56 -3.35 18.82
C LEU A 89 10.51 -2.59 17.90
N ARG A 90 11.23 -3.30 17.03
CA ARG A 90 12.02 -2.72 15.93
C ARG A 90 11.24 -2.84 14.63
N VAL A 91 11.06 -1.72 13.93
CA VAL A 91 10.31 -1.64 12.67
C VAL A 91 11.03 -0.70 11.71
N ASN A 92 11.15 -1.12 10.45
CA ASN A 92 11.58 -0.25 9.37
C ASN A 92 10.40 0.65 9.01
N LEU A 93 10.51 1.92 9.37
CA LEU A 93 9.57 2.97 8.99
C LEU A 93 10.24 4.01 8.08
N GLU A 94 11.44 3.72 7.56
CA GLU A 94 12.13 4.65 6.68
C GLU A 94 11.22 5.02 5.51
N HIS A 95 11.19 6.32 5.23
CA HIS A 95 10.34 6.92 4.22
C HIS A 95 8.83 6.72 4.41
N CYS A 96 8.35 6.10 5.48
CA CYS A 96 6.92 5.90 5.68
C CYS A 96 6.19 7.19 6.12
N GLY A 97 4.90 7.28 5.82
CA GLY A 97 4.00 8.33 6.29
C GLY A 97 2.59 7.79 6.55
N GLY A 98 1.73 8.56 7.21
CA GLY A 98 0.43 8.11 7.70
C GLY A 98 0.53 6.92 8.67
N VAL A 99 1.59 6.85 9.48
CA VAL A 99 1.85 5.65 10.29
C VAL A 99 0.93 5.62 11.50
N THR A 100 0.13 4.56 11.59
CA THR A 100 -0.77 4.27 12.71
C THR A 100 -0.32 3.01 13.44
N LEU A 101 -0.17 3.13 14.76
CA LEU A 101 -0.01 2.00 15.67
C LEU A 101 -1.37 1.68 16.31
N SER A 102 -1.82 0.43 16.21
CA SER A 102 -3.07 -0.06 16.79
C SER A 102 -2.81 -1.36 17.53
N PHE A 103 -3.37 -1.55 18.72
CA PHE A 103 -3.24 -2.79 19.49
C PHE A 103 -4.36 -2.91 20.52
N LEU A 104 -4.63 -4.11 21.01
CA LEU A 104 -5.45 -4.33 22.19
C LEU A 104 -4.57 -4.20 23.45
N ALA A 105 -5.07 -3.47 24.45
CA ALA A 105 -4.39 -3.32 25.73
C ALA A 105 -5.34 -3.48 26.91
N ARG A 106 -4.83 -4.05 28.00
CA ARG A 106 -5.50 -4.10 29.30
C ARG A 106 -4.53 -3.86 30.45
N SER A 107 -5.06 -3.37 31.56
CA SER A 107 -4.41 -3.40 32.86
C SER A 107 -4.79 -4.68 33.62
N PHE A 108 -3.92 -5.18 34.48
CA PHE A 108 -4.23 -6.21 35.48
C PHE A 108 -4.50 -5.60 36.87
N GLY A 109 -4.73 -4.28 36.93
CA GLY A 109 -4.75 -3.49 38.15
C GLY A 109 -3.45 -2.71 38.33
N GLY A 110 -3.27 -2.14 39.53
CA GLY A 110 -2.07 -1.40 39.87
C GLY A 110 -2.21 0.12 39.85
N ALA A 111 -1.13 0.81 40.21
CA ALA A 111 -1.07 2.26 40.23
C ALA A 111 -0.53 2.79 38.90
N ALA A 112 -1.04 3.94 38.47
CA ALA A 112 -0.50 4.64 37.31
C ALA A 112 0.79 5.39 37.67
N HIS A 113 1.82 5.25 36.84
CA HIS A 113 3.08 5.96 36.97
C HIS A 113 3.33 6.84 35.76
N ALA A 114 3.28 8.16 35.96
CA ALA A 114 3.51 9.13 34.89
C ALA A 114 5.00 9.45 34.74
N LEU A 115 5.40 9.88 33.54
CA LEU A 115 6.71 10.51 33.36
C LEU A 115 6.82 11.78 34.21
N PRO A 116 7.97 12.04 34.84
CA PRO A 116 8.22 13.28 35.58
C PRO A 116 8.03 14.54 34.71
N SER A 117 8.35 14.44 33.42
CA SER A 117 8.08 15.48 32.43
C SER A 117 7.77 14.83 31.08
N TRP A 118 6.81 15.39 30.34
CA TRP A 118 6.51 14.97 28.98
C TRP A 118 7.54 15.59 28.01
N SER A 119 8.77 15.07 28.05
CA SER A 119 9.88 15.55 27.24
C SER A 119 10.79 14.40 26.79
N PRO A 120 11.59 14.58 25.73
CA PRO A 120 12.53 13.56 25.28
C PRO A 120 13.54 13.18 26.37
N TYR A 121 13.89 11.90 26.45
CA TYR A 121 14.78 11.37 27.48
C TYR A 121 15.74 10.31 26.94
N THR A 122 16.80 10.04 27.69
CA THR A 122 17.72 8.92 27.46
C THR A 122 17.60 7.90 28.58
N GLY A 123 17.89 6.63 28.30
CA GLY A 123 17.82 5.55 29.29
C GLY A 123 16.40 5.00 29.45
N SER A 124 16.07 4.55 30.66
CA SER A 124 14.82 3.83 30.94
C SER A 124 14.17 4.38 32.22
N PRO A 125 13.34 5.44 32.13
CA PRO A 125 12.62 5.98 33.28
C PRO A 125 11.49 5.04 33.72
N ASP A 126 11.03 5.20 34.96
CA ASP A 126 9.95 4.42 35.55
C ASP A 126 8.60 5.08 35.29
N TRP A 127 7.79 4.50 34.39
CA TRP A 127 6.49 5.02 33.99
C TRP A 127 5.67 3.98 33.21
N ASP A 128 4.39 4.29 32.96
CA ASP A 128 3.46 3.49 32.16
C ASP A 128 3.12 4.19 30.84
N GLY A 129 3.59 3.67 29.72
CA GLY A 129 3.30 4.27 28.42
C GLY A 129 4.08 3.74 27.23
N ILE A 130 4.02 4.51 26.14
CA ILE A 130 4.65 4.24 24.85
C ILE A 130 5.64 5.37 24.56
N ALA A 131 6.86 5.02 24.20
CA ALA A 131 7.81 5.93 23.59
C ALA A 131 8.30 5.41 22.24
N ALA A 132 8.78 6.32 21.42
CA ALA A 132 9.36 6.02 20.12
C ALA A 132 10.78 6.57 20.02
N SER A 133 11.61 5.98 19.18
CA SER A 133 13.00 6.39 19.03
C SER A 133 13.56 6.05 17.65
N PRO A 134 14.18 7.02 16.95
CA PRO A 134 14.85 6.78 15.66
C PRO A 134 16.23 6.12 15.79
N ASP A 135 16.85 6.18 16.98
CA ASP A 135 18.23 5.77 17.24
C ASP A 135 18.37 4.76 18.40
N GLY A 136 17.28 4.53 19.16
CA GLY A 136 17.17 3.84 20.46
C GLY A 136 18.02 4.38 21.59
N VAL A 137 18.56 5.58 21.45
CA VAL A 137 19.26 6.31 22.51
C VAL A 137 18.34 7.39 23.07
N THR A 138 17.75 8.21 22.20
CA THR A 138 16.83 9.28 22.56
C THR A 138 15.40 8.82 22.34
N TRP A 139 14.61 8.83 23.40
CA TRP A 139 13.24 8.34 23.44
C TRP A 139 12.28 9.51 23.56
N TYR A 140 11.25 9.50 22.73
CA TYR A 140 10.22 10.52 22.64
C TYR A 140 8.92 9.94 23.17
N PRO A 141 8.32 10.52 24.22
CA PRO A 141 7.07 10.01 24.77
C PRO A 141 5.94 10.21 23.75
N VAL A 142 5.19 9.14 23.49
CA VAL A 142 4.13 9.07 22.49
C VAL A 142 2.76 9.08 23.15
N ARG A 143 2.52 8.21 24.14
CA ARG A 143 1.23 8.10 24.81
C ARG A 143 1.33 7.46 26.20
N PRO A 144 0.71 8.00 27.26
CA PRO A 144 0.59 7.30 28.54
C PRO A 144 -0.35 6.09 28.41
N LEU A 145 -0.03 4.98 29.07
CA LEU A 145 -0.86 3.77 29.13
C LEU A 145 -1.28 3.48 30.56
N ALA A 146 -2.23 4.27 31.04
CA ALA A 146 -2.75 4.20 32.40
C ALA A 146 -4.28 4.33 32.43
N PRO A 147 -4.96 3.96 33.54
CA PRO A 147 -6.40 4.09 33.66
C PRO A 147 -6.95 5.50 33.37
N GLY A 148 -6.21 6.55 33.75
CA GLY A 148 -6.55 7.94 33.44
C GLY A 148 -6.51 8.30 31.95
N ASN A 149 -5.98 7.42 31.10
CA ASN A 149 -5.79 7.61 29.67
C ASN A 149 -6.52 6.55 28.82
N GLY A 150 -7.55 5.94 29.40
CA GLY A 150 -8.45 5.00 28.71
C GLY A 150 -8.03 3.54 28.76
N LEU A 151 -6.97 3.18 29.50
CA LEU A 151 -6.63 1.78 29.76
C LEU A 151 -7.64 1.18 30.75
N THR A 152 -8.18 0.00 30.48
CA THR A 152 -9.15 -0.66 31.36
C THR A 152 -8.69 -2.06 31.77
N GLU A 153 -9.37 -2.70 32.70
CA GLU A 153 -9.07 -4.11 33.07
C GLU A 153 -9.49 -5.13 31.99
N SER A 154 -10.30 -4.70 31.01
CA SER A 154 -10.63 -5.45 29.80
C SER A 154 -9.73 -5.02 28.64
N HIS A 155 -9.49 -5.92 27.68
CA HIS A 155 -8.79 -5.56 26.46
C HIS A 155 -9.60 -4.51 25.67
N THR A 156 -8.97 -3.37 25.43
CA THR A 156 -9.54 -2.24 24.68
C THR A 156 -8.60 -1.86 23.56
N ARG A 157 -9.16 -1.49 22.41
CA ARG A 157 -8.36 -1.06 21.26
C ARG A 157 -7.76 0.31 21.53
N VAL A 158 -6.45 0.40 21.45
CA VAL A 158 -5.66 1.61 21.53
C VAL A 158 -5.12 1.91 20.14
N THR A 159 -5.45 3.07 19.59
CA THR A 159 -4.93 3.57 18.32
C THR A 159 -4.11 4.83 18.57
N VAL A 160 -2.95 4.93 17.92
CA VAL A 160 -2.01 6.05 17.99
C VAL A 160 -1.64 6.44 16.56
N ASP A 161 -1.89 7.71 16.24
CA ASP A 161 -1.32 8.37 15.07
C ASP A 161 0.14 8.73 15.43
N LEU A 162 1.10 7.95 14.91
CA LEU A 162 2.51 8.13 15.23
C LEU A 162 3.07 9.39 14.59
N ASP A 163 2.58 9.77 13.41
CA ASP A 163 3.00 10.98 12.70
C ASP A 163 2.64 12.21 13.52
N ALA A 164 1.40 12.32 13.98
CA ALA A 164 0.96 13.42 14.82
C ALA A 164 1.72 13.48 16.15
N ALA A 165 1.99 12.32 16.78
CA ALA A 165 2.74 12.25 18.02
C ALA A 165 4.20 12.70 17.85
N LEU A 166 4.85 12.32 16.75
CA LEU A 166 6.26 12.60 16.48
C LEU A 166 6.50 13.98 15.86
N ALA A 167 5.51 14.54 15.16
CA ALA A 167 5.56 15.90 14.63
C ALA A 167 5.80 16.95 15.73
N THR A 168 5.28 16.71 16.94
CA THR A 168 5.52 17.57 18.13
C THR A 168 7.01 17.68 18.47
N TRP A 169 7.79 16.68 18.10
CA TRP A 169 9.23 16.56 18.40
C TRP A 169 10.13 16.79 17.19
N ASN A 170 9.55 16.99 16.00
CA ASN A 170 10.27 17.06 14.74
C ASN A 170 11.19 15.83 14.52
N VAL A 171 10.66 14.63 14.77
CA VAL A 171 11.38 13.36 14.62
C VAL A 171 10.95 12.69 13.32
N ALA A 172 11.94 12.28 12.52
CA ALA A 172 11.73 11.49 11.32
C ALA A 172 11.86 9.98 11.60
N TYR A 173 11.18 9.16 10.80
CA TYR A 173 11.34 7.72 10.83
C TYR A 173 12.67 7.25 10.23
N THR A 174 13.13 6.06 10.63
CA THR A 174 14.40 5.46 10.21
C THR A 174 14.22 3.98 9.85
N ALA A 175 15.23 3.38 9.21
CA ALA A 175 15.26 1.96 8.85
C ALA A 175 15.22 1.00 10.06
N ASP A 176 15.57 1.50 11.24
CA ASP A 176 15.53 0.79 12.51
C ASP A 176 14.84 1.65 13.57
N PHE A 177 13.59 2.03 13.27
CA PHE A 177 12.76 2.78 14.17
C PHE A 177 12.26 1.89 15.31
N ARG A 178 12.21 2.43 16.52
CA ARG A 178 11.90 1.65 17.73
C ARG A 178 10.66 2.21 18.41
N ILE A 179 9.75 1.32 18.78
CA ILE A 179 8.57 1.64 19.60
C ILE A 179 8.67 0.82 20.87
N ARG A 180 8.68 1.47 22.03
CA ARG A 180 8.81 0.82 23.34
C ARG A 180 7.56 1.01 24.15
N PHE A 181 7.02 -0.11 24.61
CA PHE A 181 6.04 -0.17 25.68
C PHE A 181 6.78 -0.30 27.01
N VAL A 182 6.40 0.54 27.97
CA VAL A 182 6.98 0.55 29.32
C VAL A 182 5.84 0.35 30.31
N HIS A 183 6.06 -0.53 31.28
CA HIS A 183 5.18 -0.71 32.43
C HIS A 183 6.01 -0.74 33.70
N TYR A 184 5.62 0.04 34.71
CA TYR A 184 6.31 0.10 36.00
C TYR A 184 5.31 -0.10 37.12
N ASP A 185 5.32 -1.26 37.76
CA ASP A 185 4.52 -1.49 38.96
C ASP A 185 5.05 -2.69 39.78
N ARG A 186 4.40 -2.98 40.90
CA ARG A 186 4.62 -4.15 41.75
C ARG A 186 3.39 -5.05 41.69
N GLY A 187 3.61 -6.35 41.64
CA GLY A 187 2.54 -7.33 41.57
C GLY A 187 2.63 -8.20 40.32
N PRO A 188 2.51 -9.52 40.49
CA PRO A 188 2.18 -10.44 39.42
C PRO A 188 0.80 -10.12 38.81
N ALA A 189 0.65 -10.23 37.49
CA ALA A 189 -0.66 -10.13 36.83
C ALA A 189 -1.62 -11.26 37.29
N ASP A 190 -1.04 -12.42 37.62
CA ASP A 190 -1.66 -13.59 38.21
C ASP A 190 -1.68 -13.58 39.75
N GLY A 191 -1.38 -12.43 40.38
CA GLY A 191 -1.33 -12.28 41.82
C GLY A 191 -2.69 -12.43 42.51
N THR A 192 -2.69 -12.78 43.79
CA THR A 192 -3.92 -12.93 44.60
C THR A 192 -4.14 -11.78 45.58
N THR A 193 -3.08 -11.10 46.00
CA THR A 193 -3.08 -10.02 47.01
C THR A 193 -2.82 -8.64 46.40
N VAL A 194 -1.76 -8.52 45.60
CA VAL A 194 -1.43 -7.34 44.80
C VAL A 194 -1.36 -7.79 43.35
N ARG A 195 -2.17 -7.16 42.50
CA ARG A 195 -2.18 -7.39 41.06
C ARG A 195 -1.84 -6.12 40.32
N ALA A 196 -0.89 -6.24 39.42
CA ALA A 196 -0.51 -5.21 38.47
C ALA A 196 0.01 -5.89 37.21
N GLY A 197 0.03 -5.14 36.11
CA GLY A 197 0.52 -5.63 34.83
C GLY A 197 -0.12 -4.90 33.66
N LEU A 198 0.53 -5.04 32.51
CA LEU A 198 0.06 -4.60 31.22
C LEU A 198 -0.06 -5.81 30.28
N GLY A 199 -1.23 -6.02 29.71
CA GLY A 199 -1.47 -6.97 28.63
C GLY A 199 -1.52 -6.26 27.29
N LEU A 200 -0.80 -6.77 26.28
CA LEU A 200 -0.75 -6.28 24.90
C LEU A 200 -1.07 -7.42 23.93
N ASP A 201 -1.92 -7.16 22.96
CA ASP A 201 -2.40 -8.15 22.01
C ASP A 201 -2.82 -7.49 20.67
N ASP A 202 -3.01 -8.28 19.61
CA ASP A 202 -3.49 -7.86 18.28
C ASP A 202 -2.82 -6.57 17.78
N LEU A 203 -1.49 -6.52 17.87
CA LEU A 203 -0.71 -5.34 17.47
C LEU A 203 -0.68 -5.25 15.95
N ARG A 204 -0.90 -4.04 15.44
CA ARG A 204 -0.81 -3.68 14.03
C ARG A 204 -0.08 -2.35 13.88
N ILE A 205 0.89 -2.32 12.98
CA ILE A 205 1.45 -1.08 12.46
C ILE A 205 1.15 -1.04 10.97
N ALA A 206 0.53 0.05 10.54
CA ALA A 206 0.27 0.34 9.14
C ALA A 206 0.75 1.75 8.83
N GLY A 207 1.16 1.98 7.59
CA GLY A 207 1.61 3.26 7.06
C GLY A 207 1.79 3.13 5.56
N ARG A 208 1.83 4.26 4.87
CA ARG A 208 2.18 4.36 3.45
C ARG A 208 3.71 4.31 3.36
N ALA A 209 4.25 3.41 2.56
CA ALA A 209 5.67 3.47 2.22
C ALA A 209 5.85 4.71 1.34
N GLY A 210 6.68 5.66 1.75
CA GLY A 210 6.97 6.85 0.95
C GLY A 210 8.26 6.70 0.15
N GLY A 211 8.46 7.58 -0.82
CA GLY A 211 9.74 7.88 -1.45
C GLY A 211 9.85 9.35 -1.89
N ALA A 212 10.90 9.67 -2.64
CA ALA A 212 11.17 11.04 -3.09
C ALA A 212 10.45 11.39 -4.40
N HIS A 213 9.88 10.38 -5.06
CA HIS A 213 9.20 10.53 -6.33
C HIS A 213 7.90 9.77 -6.33
N ASP A 214 6.96 10.28 -7.09
CA ASP A 214 5.73 9.62 -7.52
C ASP A 214 6.06 8.91 -8.82
N PHE A 215 5.77 7.61 -8.93
CA PHE A 215 6.03 6.80 -10.13
C PHE A 215 4.72 6.36 -10.77
N GLY A 216 4.78 5.93 -12.03
CA GLY A 216 3.67 5.18 -12.61
C GLY A 216 3.64 3.72 -12.14
N ASP A 217 2.70 2.97 -12.68
CA ASP A 217 2.44 1.59 -12.28
C ASP A 217 2.04 0.67 -13.47
N ALA A 218 2.11 1.19 -14.71
CA ALA A 218 1.90 0.40 -15.91
C ALA A 218 2.91 -0.76 -16.04
N PRO A 219 2.58 -1.86 -16.75
CA PRO A 219 3.45 -3.02 -16.86
C PRO A 219 4.85 -2.72 -17.42
N ASP A 220 5.87 -2.98 -16.61
CA ASP A 220 7.27 -2.90 -16.98
C ASP A 220 7.77 -4.23 -17.60
N PRO A 221 8.72 -4.24 -18.57
CA PRO A 221 9.46 -3.10 -19.15
C PRO A 221 8.82 -2.50 -20.41
N ALA A 222 7.64 -2.97 -20.80
CA ALA A 222 6.92 -2.48 -21.98
C ALA A 222 6.57 -0.99 -21.84
N PHE A 223 6.08 -0.63 -20.66
CA PHE A 223 5.82 0.74 -20.23
C PHE A 223 6.86 1.09 -19.16
N PRO A 224 7.80 2.04 -19.42
CA PRO A 224 8.88 2.34 -18.48
C PRO A 224 8.33 2.83 -17.14
N THR A 225 8.38 1.98 -16.13
CA THR A 225 7.77 2.25 -14.82
C THR A 225 8.81 2.16 -13.72
N LEU A 226 9.69 1.16 -13.78
CA LEU A 226 10.79 1.04 -12.83
C LEU A 226 11.91 2.04 -13.13
N LEU A 227 12.62 2.46 -12.08
CA LEU A 227 13.78 3.34 -12.15
C LEU A 227 14.88 2.74 -13.03
N GLU A 228 15.02 1.40 -13.04
CA GLU A 228 15.98 0.70 -13.90
C GLU A 228 15.73 0.91 -15.41
N HIS A 229 14.50 1.22 -15.80
CA HIS A 229 14.10 1.55 -17.16
C HIS A 229 13.86 3.05 -17.37
N ASP A 230 14.36 3.89 -16.45
CA ASP A 230 14.12 5.34 -16.40
C ASP A 230 12.62 5.68 -16.39
N GLY A 231 11.84 4.95 -15.59
CA GLY A 231 10.39 5.15 -15.51
C GLY A 231 9.97 6.60 -15.22
N ALA A 232 8.77 6.94 -15.70
CA ALA A 232 8.18 8.24 -15.42
C ALA A 232 8.10 8.45 -13.91
N ARG A 233 8.62 9.59 -13.45
CA ARG A 233 8.61 9.91 -12.03
C ARG A 233 8.57 11.39 -11.76
N HIS A 234 7.85 11.83 -10.75
CA HIS A 234 7.70 13.24 -10.39
C HIS A 234 8.24 13.48 -8.98
N ALA A 235 9.12 14.47 -8.80
CA ALA A 235 9.65 14.75 -7.47
C ALA A 235 8.55 15.25 -6.52
N ARG A 236 8.68 14.85 -5.26
CA ARG A 236 7.76 15.25 -4.20
C ARG A 236 7.58 16.76 -4.14
N SER A 237 6.33 17.19 -4.27
CA SER A 237 5.94 18.60 -4.40
C SER A 237 4.57 18.83 -3.75
N ASP A 238 4.12 20.09 -3.70
CA ASP A 238 2.76 20.46 -3.25
C ASP A 238 1.72 20.39 -4.39
N GLY A 239 2.09 19.79 -5.53
CA GLY A 239 1.29 19.72 -6.75
C GLY A 239 2.04 20.27 -7.97
N PRO A 240 1.42 20.20 -9.16
CA PRO A 240 0.01 19.89 -9.39
C PRO A 240 -0.32 18.39 -9.44
N PHE A 241 -1.46 18.01 -8.85
CA PHE A 241 -2.01 16.64 -8.89
C PHE A 241 -3.29 16.56 -9.73
N LEU A 242 -3.55 15.39 -10.29
CA LEU A 242 -4.86 14.90 -10.70
C LEU A 242 -5.56 14.29 -9.47
N GLY A 243 -6.86 14.54 -9.31
CA GLY A 243 -7.59 14.16 -8.11
C GLY A 243 -7.18 14.97 -6.86
N THR A 244 -7.10 14.30 -5.71
CA THR A 244 -6.96 14.94 -4.39
C THR A 244 -5.71 14.54 -3.61
N ARG A 245 -4.98 13.55 -4.09
CA ARG A 245 -3.80 12.96 -3.46
C ARG A 245 -2.90 12.43 -4.59
N CYS A 246 -1.61 12.43 -4.30
CA CYS A 246 -0.54 11.79 -5.05
C CYS A 246 0.23 10.97 -4.00
N ASP A 247 0.51 9.71 -4.28
CA ASP A 247 1.42 8.92 -3.47
C ASP A 247 2.85 8.95 -4.04
N TYR A 248 3.76 8.27 -3.35
CA TYR A 248 5.19 8.56 -3.52
C TYR A 248 5.96 7.32 -3.14
N GLU A 249 6.74 6.77 -4.06
CA GLU A 249 7.41 5.50 -3.95
C GLU A 249 8.93 5.68 -4.06
N ALA A 250 9.66 4.68 -3.56
CA ALA A 250 11.09 4.60 -3.82
C ALA A 250 11.41 4.18 -5.26
N ASP A 251 10.49 3.44 -5.89
CA ASP A 251 10.55 2.90 -7.24
C ASP A 251 9.13 2.54 -7.71
N GLY A 252 8.90 2.41 -9.01
CA GLY A 252 7.58 2.09 -9.56
C GLY A 252 7.04 0.73 -9.10
N LEU A 253 5.72 0.58 -9.10
CA LEU A 253 5.03 -0.63 -8.64
C LEU A 253 4.26 -1.29 -9.80
N PRO A 254 4.93 -1.77 -10.87
CA PRO A 254 4.26 -2.19 -12.09
C PRO A 254 3.25 -3.32 -11.86
N GLY A 255 2.03 -3.14 -12.33
CA GLY A 255 0.93 -4.09 -12.21
C GLY A 255 0.22 -4.33 -13.53
N TRP A 256 -0.26 -5.55 -13.76
CA TRP A 256 -1.08 -5.86 -14.95
C TRP A 256 -2.34 -5.00 -15.05
N ALA A 257 -2.88 -4.59 -13.91
CA ALA A 257 -4.08 -3.77 -13.87
C ALA A 257 -3.81 -2.28 -14.06
N ALA A 258 -2.56 -1.83 -13.99
CA ALA A 258 -2.22 -0.45 -13.63
C ALA A 258 -3.03 -0.06 -12.38
N THR A 259 -2.80 -0.83 -11.29
CA THR A 259 -3.31 -0.53 -9.95
C THR A 259 -2.33 -0.97 -8.82
N GLY A 260 -1.03 -0.85 -9.03
CA GLY A 260 0.02 -1.46 -8.23
C GLY A 260 0.30 -0.74 -6.90
N ASP A 261 0.11 0.58 -6.89
CA ASP A 261 0.21 1.53 -5.80
C ASP A 261 -1.13 1.74 -5.06
N ASP A 262 -2.28 1.71 -5.74
CA ASP A 262 -3.62 1.86 -5.11
C ASP A 262 -4.11 0.68 -4.27
N LEU A 263 -3.40 -0.45 -4.28
CA LEU A 263 -3.58 -1.52 -3.29
C LEU A 263 -3.14 -1.13 -1.87
N ARG A 264 -2.64 0.11 -1.66
CA ARG A 264 -2.13 0.60 -0.35
C ARG A 264 -2.81 1.86 0.21
N GLY A 265 -4.05 2.10 -0.19
CA GLY A 265 -5.03 2.88 0.58
C GLY A 265 -5.31 4.26 0.00
N GLU A 266 -6.54 4.42 -0.53
CA GLU A 266 -7.06 5.58 -1.26
C GLU A 266 -6.12 5.96 -2.41
N GLY A 267 -6.28 5.25 -3.53
CA GLY A 267 -5.52 5.44 -4.78
C GLY A 267 -5.59 6.85 -5.32
N ASP A 268 -4.51 7.27 -5.95
CA ASP A 268 -4.37 8.54 -6.65
C ASP A 268 -4.88 8.50 -8.09
N GLU A 269 -5.04 7.33 -8.73
CA GLU A 269 -5.72 7.16 -10.03
C GLU A 269 -7.26 7.30 -9.96
N GLY A 270 -7.72 8.31 -9.20
CA GLY A 270 -9.06 8.87 -9.21
C GLY A 270 -9.16 10.20 -9.98
N GLY A 271 -8.06 10.70 -10.54
CA GLY A 271 -8.01 11.99 -11.21
C GLY A 271 -8.55 12.01 -12.64
N VAL A 272 -8.52 10.87 -13.35
CA VAL A 272 -9.01 10.73 -14.73
C VAL A 272 -10.12 9.68 -14.85
N THR A 273 -11.21 10.04 -15.52
CA THR A 273 -12.32 9.10 -15.82
C THR A 273 -12.73 9.18 -17.29
N LEU A 274 -13.14 8.05 -17.87
CA LEU A 274 -13.61 7.98 -19.26
C LEU A 274 -15.14 7.98 -19.33
N GLU A 275 -15.71 8.73 -20.28
CA GLU A 275 -17.14 8.66 -20.61
C GLU A 275 -17.44 7.50 -21.56
N GLY A 276 -17.30 6.28 -21.04
CA GLY A 276 -17.44 5.05 -21.82
C GLY A 276 -16.15 4.60 -22.50
N PRO A 277 -16.16 3.41 -23.12
CA PRO A 277 -14.96 2.84 -23.72
C PRO A 277 -14.57 3.60 -25.00
N PRO A 278 -13.26 3.80 -25.27
CA PRO A 278 -12.79 4.32 -26.54
C PRO A 278 -13.28 3.46 -27.71
N VAL A 279 -13.69 4.10 -28.80
CA VAL A 279 -14.15 3.44 -30.02
C VAL A 279 -13.13 3.69 -31.11
N ALA A 280 -12.62 2.66 -31.78
CA ALA A 280 -11.66 2.82 -32.88
C ALA A 280 -12.20 3.77 -33.97
N GLY A 281 -11.43 4.81 -34.31
CA GLY A 281 -11.83 5.87 -35.25
C GLY A 281 -12.87 6.86 -34.73
N GLY A 282 -13.29 6.74 -33.47
CA GLY A 282 -14.24 7.62 -32.81
C GLY A 282 -13.58 8.73 -32.00
N ILE A 283 -14.39 9.35 -31.13
CA ILE A 283 -13.91 10.31 -30.12
C ILE A 283 -14.03 9.65 -28.74
N MET A 284 -12.93 9.67 -28.00
CA MET A 284 -12.88 9.36 -26.58
C MET A 284 -13.04 10.67 -25.80
N THR A 285 -14.01 10.71 -24.88
CA THR A 285 -14.16 11.83 -23.93
C THR A 285 -13.63 11.38 -22.57
N LEU A 286 -12.79 12.21 -21.96
CA LEU A 286 -12.26 11.98 -20.62
C LEU A 286 -12.45 13.22 -19.74
N ARG A 287 -12.60 12.98 -18.44
CA ARG A 287 -12.69 14.02 -17.41
C ARG A 287 -11.45 13.93 -16.54
N ALA A 288 -10.68 15.01 -16.47
CA ALA A 288 -9.48 15.14 -15.64
C ALA A 288 -9.70 16.21 -14.57
N ALA A 289 -9.64 15.82 -13.29
CA ALA A 289 -9.79 16.74 -12.17
C ALA A 289 -8.42 17.22 -11.69
N ALA A 290 -8.03 18.46 -11.99
CA ALA A 290 -6.73 19.00 -11.57
C ALA A 290 -6.85 19.79 -10.25
N SER A 291 -5.95 19.55 -9.31
CA SER A 291 -5.89 20.25 -8.02
C SER A 291 -5.52 21.74 -8.14
N SER A 292 -4.79 22.12 -9.18
CA SER A 292 -4.39 23.49 -9.50
C SER A 292 -4.14 23.64 -11.01
N PRO A 293 -4.02 24.87 -11.57
CA PRO A 293 -3.71 25.04 -12.98
C PRO A 293 -2.36 24.40 -13.33
N CYS A 294 -2.34 23.54 -14.34
CA CYS A 294 -1.18 22.74 -14.71
C CYS A 294 -1.13 22.43 -16.21
N LEU A 295 -0.12 21.68 -16.62
CA LEU A 295 0.06 21.18 -17.99
C LEU A 295 0.06 19.65 -17.97
N LEU A 296 -0.74 19.07 -18.86
CA LEU A 296 -0.89 17.63 -19.05
C LEU A 296 -0.13 17.13 -20.28
N ASP A 297 0.71 16.14 -20.09
CA ASP A 297 1.27 15.28 -21.14
C ASP A 297 0.69 13.88 -20.97
N ALA A 298 0.18 13.27 -22.04
CA ALA A 298 -0.47 11.97 -21.93
C ALA A 298 -0.34 11.09 -23.17
N TRP A 299 -0.33 9.78 -22.93
CA TRP A 299 -0.19 8.74 -23.93
C TRP A 299 -1.22 7.62 -23.74
N VAL A 300 -1.57 6.93 -24.83
CA VAL A 300 -2.43 5.74 -24.84
C VAL A 300 -1.88 4.76 -25.88
N ASP A 301 -1.62 3.52 -25.47
CA ASP A 301 -1.27 2.41 -26.38
C ASP A 301 -2.55 1.91 -27.07
N PHE A 302 -3.00 2.63 -28.10
CA PHE A 302 -4.17 2.22 -28.88
C PHE A 302 -3.89 0.98 -29.74
N GLY A 303 -2.63 0.70 -30.03
CA GLY A 303 -2.19 -0.47 -30.78
C GLY A 303 -2.18 -1.76 -29.98
N GLN A 304 -2.18 -1.66 -28.65
CA GLN A 304 -1.99 -2.77 -27.70
C GLN A 304 -0.73 -3.59 -28.01
N ASN A 305 0.35 -2.89 -28.38
CA ASN A 305 1.62 -3.51 -28.74
C ASN A 305 2.69 -3.41 -27.64
N GLY A 306 2.34 -2.81 -26.49
CA GLY A 306 3.23 -2.70 -25.35
C GLY A 306 4.24 -1.54 -25.49
N ALA A 307 3.82 -0.42 -26.08
CA ALA A 307 4.63 0.79 -26.19
C ALA A 307 3.74 2.04 -26.33
N TRP A 308 4.32 3.22 -26.04
CA TRP A 308 3.72 4.54 -26.33
C TRP A 308 4.50 5.31 -27.40
N THR A 309 5.07 4.57 -28.35
CA THR A 309 5.97 5.11 -29.38
C THR A 309 5.31 5.25 -30.74
N ASP A 310 4.08 4.74 -30.92
CA ASP A 310 3.42 4.78 -32.21
C ASP A 310 2.86 6.16 -32.51
N ALA A 311 2.71 6.44 -33.80
CA ALA A 311 2.09 7.67 -34.26
C ALA A 311 0.61 7.68 -33.83
N GLY A 312 0.26 8.60 -32.93
CA GLY A 312 -1.09 8.72 -32.37
C GLY A 312 -1.21 8.27 -30.92
N ASP A 313 -0.17 7.67 -30.34
CA ASP A 313 -0.20 7.28 -28.92
C ASP A 313 -0.13 8.51 -28.01
N ARG A 314 0.62 9.55 -28.39
CA ARG A 314 0.65 10.83 -27.65
C ARG A 314 -0.63 11.61 -27.91
N ILE A 315 -1.51 11.66 -26.90
CA ILE A 315 -2.83 12.30 -27.00
C ILE A 315 -2.83 13.76 -26.51
N PHE A 316 -1.88 14.13 -25.64
CA PHE A 316 -1.69 15.50 -25.18
C PHE A 316 -0.20 15.88 -25.13
N THR A 317 0.08 17.16 -25.39
CA THR A 317 1.43 17.76 -25.29
C THR A 317 1.28 19.09 -24.57
N ALA A 318 1.76 19.18 -23.34
CA ALA A 318 1.64 20.35 -22.47
C ALA A 318 0.23 21.00 -22.55
N HIS A 319 -0.82 20.19 -22.44
CA HIS A 319 -2.19 20.67 -22.57
C HIS A 319 -2.60 21.39 -21.28
N PRO A 320 -3.05 22.66 -21.35
CA PRO A 320 -3.41 23.41 -20.14
C PRO A 320 -4.68 22.87 -19.49
N LEU A 321 -4.61 22.60 -18.19
CA LEU A 321 -5.75 22.28 -17.35
C LEU A 321 -6.06 23.44 -16.41
N ALA A 322 -7.35 23.73 -16.24
CA ALA A 322 -7.81 24.59 -15.16
C ALA A 322 -7.93 23.78 -13.86
N ALA A 323 -7.85 24.45 -12.71
CA ALA A 323 -8.19 23.81 -11.45
C ALA A 323 -9.65 23.35 -11.45
N GLY A 324 -9.91 22.15 -10.93
CA GLY A 324 -11.20 21.46 -11.00
C GLY A 324 -11.30 20.52 -12.20
N GLU A 325 -12.52 20.19 -12.59
CA GLU A 325 -12.80 19.23 -13.64
C GLU A 325 -12.63 19.84 -15.04
N ASN A 326 -11.87 19.14 -15.90
CA ASN A 326 -11.63 19.47 -17.29
C ASN A 326 -12.21 18.35 -18.16
N VAL A 327 -13.08 18.69 -19.12
CA VAL A 327 -13.61 17.74 -20.10
C VAL A 327 -12.75 17.82 -21.36
N LEU A 328 -12.04 16.73 -21.68
CA LEU A 328 -11.15 16.65 -22.82
C LEU A 328 -11.69 15.66 -23.85
N SER A 329 -11.44 15.94 -25.13
CA SER A 329 -11.82 15.07 -26.24
C SER A 329 -10.58 14.66 -27.03
N VAL A 330 -10.44 13.36 -27.27
CA VAL A 330 -9.30 12.75 -27.96
C VAL A 330 -9.82 11.97 -29.15
N ALA A 331 -9.21 12.19 -30.32
CA ALA A 331 -9.50 11.36 -31.48
C ALA A 331 -8.81 10.00 -31.32
N VAL A 332 -9.60 8.93 -31.29
CA VAL A 332 -9.06 7.56 -31.26
C VAL A 332 -8.59 7.21 -32.67
N PRO A 333 -7.34 6.76 -32.88
CA PRO A 333 -6.86 6.35 -34.19
C PRO A 333 -7.81 5.35 -34.86
N ALA A 334 -8.07 5.50 -36.15
CA ALA A 334 -8.92 4.56 -36.91
C ALA A 334 -8.34 3.13 -36.94
N GLY A 335 -7.02 3.01 -36.80
CA GLY A 335 -6.30 1.73 -36.69
C GLY A 335 -6.17 1.20 -35.26
N ALA A 336 -6.80 1.83 -34.25
CA ALA A 336 -6.77 1.34 -32.88
C ALA A 336 -7.28 -0.10 -32.82
N VAL A 337 -6.58 -0.95 -32.08
CA VAL A 337 -6.88 -2.37 -31.97
C VAL A 337 -7.96 -2.57 -30.92
N PRO A 338 -9.12 -3.16 -31.27
CA PRO A 338 -10.12 -3.51 -30.26
C PRO A 338 -9.60 -4.60 -29.32
N GLY A 339 -9.70 -4.40 -28.00
CA GLY A 339 -9.18 -5.31 -27.00
C GLY A 339 -9.07 -4.67 -25.61
N PRO A 340 -8.79 -5.45 -24.54
CA PRO A 340 -8.81 -4.98 -23.16
C PRO A 340 -7.47 -4.39 -22.66
N LEU A 341 -6.43 -4.32 -23.50
CA LEU A 341 -5.04 -4.05 -23.06
C LEU A 341 -4.50 -2.71 -23.53
N ALA A 342 -5.35 -1.69 -23.66
CA ALA A 342 -4.86 -0.34 -23.89
C ALA A 342 -4.43 0.25 -22.54
N TYR A 343 -3.14 0.59 -22.44
CA TYR A 343 -2.57 1.27 -21.28
C TYR A 343 -2.39 2.75 -21.60
N ALA A 344 -2.68 3.61 -20.64
CA ALA A 344 -2.53 5.05 -20.74
C ALA A 344 -1.67 5.56 -19.59
N ARG A 345 -0.95 6.65 -19.85
CA ARG A 345 -0.19 7.41 -18.87
C ARG A 345 -0.55 8.87 -18.95
N PHE A 346 -0.85 9.47 -17.82
CA PHE A 346 -1.12 10.89 -17.65
C PHE A 346 -0.07 11.48 -16.73
N ARG A 347 0.64 12.49 -17.21
CA ARG A 347 1.65 13.21 -16.43
C ARG A 347 1.26 14.67 -16.34
N VAL A 348 1.07 15.16 -15.12
CA VAL A 348 0.81 16.58 -14.87
C VAL A 348 2.02 17.24 -14.23
N SER A 349 2.33 18.48 -14.64
CA SER A 349 3.40 19.27 -14.03
C SER A 349 3.15 20.77 -14.25
N SER A 350 3.91 21.63 -13.58
CA SER A 350 3.84 23.07 -13.83
C SER A 350 4.48 23.48 -15.16
N ALA A 351 5.46 22.71 -15.66
CA ALA A 351 6.24 23.05 -16.85
C ALA A 351 5.74 22.38 -18.14
N GLY A 352 5.15 21.18 -18.04
CA GLY A 352 4.76 20.34 -19.19
C GLY A 352 5.95 19.97 -20.08
N GLY A 353 5.64 19.41 -21.25
CA GLY A 353 6.64 18.99 -22.22
C GLY A 353 7.40 17.74 -21.81
N LEU A 354 6.79 16.91 -20.96
CA LEU A 354 7.36 15.66 -20.49
C LEU A 354 7.30 14.58 -21.58
N ASP A 355 8.15 13.56 -21.45
CA ASP A 355 8.06 12.31 -22.21
C ASP A 355 7.26 11.26 -21.42
N PHE A 356 6.99 10.07 -21.95
CA PHE A 356 6.31 9.00 -21.21
C PHE A 356 7.21 8.34 -20.16
N PHE A 357 8.47 8.74 -20.06
CA PHE A 357 9.49 8.23 -19.14
C PHE A 357 10.31 9.39 -18.56
N GLY A 358 11.18 9.11 -17.60
CA GLY A 358 12.11 10.08 -17.03
C GLY A 358 11.50 11.01 -15.97
N PRO A 359 12.35 11.85 -15.34
CA PRO A 359 11.98 12.64 -14.17
C PRO A 359 11.28 13.96 -14.52
N ALA A 360 10.40 14.41 -13.63
CA ALA A 360 9.87 15.77 -13.58
C ALA A 360 10.13 16.42 -12.20
N PRO A 361 10.32 17.74 -12.11
CA PRO A 361 10.57 18.42 -10.83
C PRO A 361 9.38 18.51 -9.88
N ASP A 362 8.15 18.36 -10.40
CA ASP A 362 6.90 18.51 -9.67
C ASP A 362 5.77 17.79 -10.40
N GLY A 363 4.65 17.62 -9.70
CA GLY A 363 3.43 17.01 -10.21
C GLY A 363 3.32 15.50 -9.97
N GLU A 364 2.69 14.78 -10.89
CA GLU A 364 2.26 13.37 -10.70
C GLU A 364 2.19 12.58 -12.02
N VAL A 365 2.27 11.25 -11.90
CA VAL A 365 2.09 10.21 -12.91
C VAL A 365 0.91 9.34 -12.50
N GLU A 366 -0.16 9.32 -13.30
CA GLU A 366 -1.23 8.33 -13.16
C GLU A 366 -1.26 7.43 -14.39
N ASP A 367 -1.37 6.13 -14.19
CA ASP A 367 -1.47 5.12 -15.24
C ASP A 367 -2.85 4.44 -15.20
N TYR A 368 -3.36 4.02 -16.37
CA TYR A 368 -4.68 3.42 -16.48
C TYR A 368 -4.70 2.29 -17.50
N ARG A 369 -5.58 1.32 -17.28
CA ARG A 369 -5.91 0.30 -18.28
C ARG A 369 -7.39 0.32 -18.64
N PHE A 370 -7.69 0.35 -19.93
CA PHE A 370 -9.06 0.29 -20.44
C PHE A 370 -9.21 -0.55 -21.71
N ALA A 371 -10.47 -0.84 -22.06
CA ALA A 371 -10.81 -1.59 -23.26
C ALA A 371 -11.13 -0.66 -24.43
N VAL A 372 -10.50 -0.90 -25.58
CA VAL A 372 -10.88 -0.28 -26.86
C VAL A 372 -11.93 -1.16 -27.53
N THR A 373 -13.01 -0.54 -27.98
CA THR A 373 -14.13 -1.20 -28.66
C THR A 373 -14.08 -0.96 -30.17
N PRO A 374 -14.59 -1.90 -30.97
CA PRO A 374 -14.64 -1.72 -32.42
C PRO A 374 -15.58 -0.59 -32.82
N GLY A 375 -15.22 0.12 -33.89
CA GLY A 375 -16.11 1.08 -34.54
C GLY A 375 -17.42 0.45 -35.01
N ALA A 376 -18.48 1.24 -35.06
CA ALA A 376 -19.75 0.81 -35.63
C ALA A 376 -19.53 0.36 -37.09
N PRO A 377 -20.13 -0.76 -37.53
CA PRO A 377 -20.05 -1.18 -38.92
C PRO A 377 -20.66 -0.11 -39.82
N VAL A 378 -19.94 0.28 -40.87
CA VAL A 378 -20.42 1.26 -41.85
C VAL A 378 -21.17 0.49 -42.93
N MET A 379 -22.47 0.73 -43.02
CA MET A 379 -23.30 0.27 -44.14
C MET A 379 -23.19 1.30 -45.26
N THR A 380 -22.87 0.89 -46.49
CA THR A 380 -23.13 1.76 -47.63
C THR A 380 -24.64 2.05 -47.72
N PRO A 381 -25.06 3.27 -48.16
CA PRO A 381 -26.47 3.56 -48.37
C PRO A 381 -27.11 2.42 -49.19
N GLU A 382 -28.28 1.95 -48.75
CA GLU A 382 -28.98 0.89 -49.49
C GLU A 382 -29.15 1.32 -50.95
N PRO A 383 -28.70 0.52 -51.93
CA PRO A 383 -29.06 0.79 -53.30
C PRO A 383 -30.59 0.77 -53.42
N LEU A 384 -31.14 1.66 -54.25
CA LEU A 384 -32.55 1.58 -54.67
C LEU A 384 -32.84 0.14 -55.10
N TYR A 385 -33.83 -0.51 -54.47
CA TYR A 385 -34.08 -1.94 -54.59
C TYR A 385 -34.28 -2.35 -56.06
N THR A 386 -33.19 -2.79 -56.70
CA THR A 386 -33.21 -3.47 -57.99
C THR A 386 -32.93 -4.94 -57.74
N LEU A 387 -33.77 -5.82 -58.30
CA LEU A 387 -33.49 -7.25 -58.39
C LEU A 387 -32.06 -7.42 -58.91
N ASP A 388 -31.25 -8.25 -58.24
CA ASP A 388 -29.81 -8.49 -58.52
C ASP A 388 -28.80 -7.41 -58.05
N SER A 389 -29.18 -6.48 -57.14
CA SER A 389 -28.21 -5.58 -56.50
C SER A 389 -27.44 -6.24 -55.34
N GLU A 390 -26.11 -6.05 -55.31
CA GLU A 390 -25.25 -6.46 -54.19
C GLU A 390 -25.09 -5.30 -53.19
N ASN A 391 -25.16 -5.61 -51.88
CA ASN A 391 -24.84 -4.66 -50.81
C ASN A 391 -23.55 -5.13 -50.10
N THR A 392 -22.56 -4.25 -49.99
CA THR A 392 -21.28 -4.57 -49.35
C THR A 392 -21.27 -3.99 -47.94
N VAL A 393 -21.21 -4.86 -46.93
CA VAL A 393 -21.01 -4.47 -45.53
C VAL A 393 -19.53 -4.58 -45.20
N ALA A 394 -18.93 -3.49 -44.72
CA ALA A 394 -17.55 -3.48 -44.25
C ALA A 394 -17.51 -3.24 -42.74
N TRP A 395 -16.66 -4.00 -42.03
CA TRP A 395 -16.42 -3.85 -40.60
C TRP A 395 -14.93 -4.01 -40.30
N SER A 396 -14.47 -3.38 -39.22
CA SER A 396 -13.12 -3.58 -38.72
C SER A 396 -12.98 -4.97 -38.11
N ALA A 397 -11.87 -5.65 -38.41
CA ALA A 397 -11.58 -6.94 -37.80
C ALA A 397 -11.41 -6.78 -36.28
N VAL A 398 -12.20 -7.54 -35.51
CA VAL A 398 -12.06 -7.72 -34.07
C VAL A 398 -11.13 -8.92 -33.81
N PRO A 399 -9.96 -8.73 -33.17
CA PRO A 399 -9.09 -9.82 -32.78
C PRO A 399 -9.85 -10.88 -31.95
N GLY A 400 -9.72 -12.15 -32.33
CA GLY A 400 -10.37 -13.28 -31.64
C GLY A 400 -11.83 -13.55 -32.04
N ALA A 401 -12.45 -12.72 -32.89
CA ALA A 401 -13.77 -13.03 -33.42
C ALA A 401 -13.71 -14.20 -34.42
N ALA A 402 -14.42 -15.28 -34.10
CA ALA A 402 -14.50 -16.48 -34.95
C ALA A 402 -15.64 -16.41 -36.00
N LEU A 403 -16.61 -15.51 -35.82
CA LEU A 403 -17.76 -15.36 -36.70
C LEU A 403 -18.27 -13.92 -36.68
N TYR A 404 -18.60 -13.38 -37.85
CA TYR A 404 -19.41 -12.17 -38.00
C TYR A 404 -20.76 -12.55 -38.62
N ARG A 405 -21.86 -12.00 -38.10
CA ARG A 405 -23.20 -12.27 -38.62
C ARG A 405 -23.86 -10.97 -39.07
N ALA A 406 -24.06 -10.81 -40.37
CA ALA A 406 -24.99 -9.83 -40.90
C ALA A 406 -26.39 -10.47 -40.96
N VAL A 407 -27.42 -9.75 -40.53
CA VAL A 407 -28.81 -10.23 -40.57
C VAL A 407 -29.68 -9.15 -41.18
N CYS A 408 -30.44 -9.50 -42.21
CA CYS A 408 -31.44 -8.60 -42.78
C CYS A 408 -32.71 -8.71 -41.93
N ALA A 409 -33.16 -7.57 -41.39
CA ALA A 409 -34.50 -7.45 -40.84
C ALA A 409 -35.44 -6.93 -41.93
N ARG A 410 -36.71 -7.37 -41.90
CA ARG A 410 -37.74 -6.82 -42.81
C ARG A 410 -38.25 -5.47 -42.32
N ASP A 411 -38.14 -5.23 -41.02
CA ASP A 411 -38.63 -4.05 -40.35
C ASP A 411 -37.46 -3.16 -39.90
N ALA A 412 -37.65 -1.84 -39.98
CA ALA A 412 -36.63 -0.84 -39.68
C ALA A 412 -36.23 -0.78 -38.19
N ASP A 413 -36.99 -1.43 -37.31
CA ASP A 413 -36.72 -1.56 -35.87
C ASP A 413 -36.02 -2.88 -35.50
N PHE A 414 -35.64 -3.69 -36.50
CA PHE A 414 -34.96 -4.97 -36.34
C PHE A 414 -35.75 -6.02 -35.53
N THR A 415 -37.07 -5.90 -35.41
CA THR A 415 -37.89 -6.84 -34.62
C THR A 415 -38.18 -8.15 -35.36
N ASP A 416 -38.26 -8.13 -36.70
CA ASP A 416 -38.45 -9.33 -37.53
C ASP A 416 -37.13 -9.74 -38.22
N ILE A 417 -36.28 -10.45 -37.47
CA ILE A 417 -34.98 -10.95 -37.93
C ILE A 417 -35.19 -12.24 -38.73
N VAL A 418 -34.89 -12.21 -40.04
CA VAL A 418 -34.92 -13.42 -40.86
C VAL A 418 -33.67 -14.24 -40.57
N ALA A 419 -33.82 -15.41 -39.97
CA ALA A 419 -32.71 -16.36 -39.87
C ALA A 419 -32.27 -16.77 -41.29
N ALA A 420 -31.02 -16.49 -41.65
CA ALA A 420 -30.45 -16.96 -42.91
C ALA A 420 -30.58 -18.49 -42.97
N GLY A 421 -31.36 -18.98 -43.93
CA GLY A 421 -31.50 -20.40 -44.23
C GLY A 421 -30.18 -20.97 -44.74
N ALA A 422 -29.95 -22.26 -44.43
CA ALA A 422 -28.75 -23.04 -44.73
C ALA A 422 -28.36 -23.08 -46.21
#